data_AF-A0A444WQL9-F1
#
_entry.id   AF-A0A444WQL9-F1
#
_cell.length_a   1.000
_cell.length_b   1.000
_cell.length_c   1.000
_cell.angle_alpha   90.00
_cell.angle_beta   90.00
_cell.angle_gamma   90.00
#
_symmetry.space_group_name_H-M   'P 1'
#
loop_
_entity.id
_entity.type
_entity.pdbx_description
1 polymer ?
#
loop_
_entity_poly.entity_id
_entity_poly.type
_entity_poly.pdbx_seq_one_letter_code
_entity_poly.pdbx_strand_id
1 'polypeptide(L)'
;MSMSDSDSSSSSSYAADHKSFKQITRERLLHEMLRSAKTGDSKSTWKVLIMDKLTVKIMSHSCKMADITDEGVSLVEDIYKRRQPLPTMDAIYFIQPTKENVIMFLSDMSGKTPLYRKAFVFFSSTIPRELVMEIKKDTRVLPRLGALKEMNLEYFPIDSQGFMTNNERALEELFGDEENNRKGVACLNVMALRLATVFASLREFPFVRFRAAKTLDPMTMTTFRDLIPTKVAAGVWDCLMKYKKTIPNFPQTETCELLILDRSLDQIAPVIHEWTYDAMCHDLLNMEGNKYVHEVPGKDGVPPERKEVLLEDHDPVWLELRHAHIADASEKLHEKMTNFISRNKAAQIQHGSRDSKEMSTRDLQKMVQALPQYSEQIDKLSLHVEIAGKINSIIRETGLRELGQLEQDIVFGDAGMKDVIKFFTTKEDATRENKLRLIMILAAVYPEKFEGEKGRNLMRVARLTDDDITAVNNLRMLGGQPDTKKSLTAAFGGLKFDIHKVVSSFEFKSMIFEYYKIVFHLKIVILSSEEVCCKERPCW
;
A
#
# COMPACT_ATOMS: atom_id res chain seq x y z
N MET A 1 -40.29 16.92 -11.88
CA MET A 1 -40.62 15.52 -11.56
C MET A 1 -39.32 14.75 -11.57
N SER A 2 -38.97 14.17 -10.42
CA SER A 2 -37.75 13.39 -10.17
C SER A 2 -37.74 12.11 -11.00
N MET A 3 -36.68 11.90 -11.78
CA MET A 3 -36.36 10.60 -12.36
C MET A 3 -35.19 10.04 -11.56
N SER A 4 -35.52 9.07 -10.73
CA SER A 4 -34.64 8.19 -9.99
C SER A 4 -34.15 7.09 -10.93
N ASP A 5 -32.85 7.05 -11.21
CA ASP A 5 -32.22 5.95 -11.92
C ASP A 5 -32.00 4.80 -10.93
N SER A 6 -32.88 3.80 -11.04
CA SER A 6 -32.77 2.52 -10.38
C SER A 6 -31.92 1.57 -11.24
N ASP A 7 -30.73 1.25 -10.75
CA ASP A 7 -29.88 0.19 -11.29
C ASP A 7 -30.59 -1.16 -11.26
N SER A 8 -30.84 -1.73 -12.42
CA SER A 8 -31.38 -3.08 -12.58
C SER A 8 -30.25 -4.12 -12.49
N SER A 9 -30.07 -4.66 -11.29
CA SER A 9 -29.30 -5.88 -11.04
C SER A 9 -30.15 -7.12 -11.37
N SER A 10 -29.75 -7.92 -12.37
CA SER A 10 -30.22 -9.31 -12.46
C SER A 10 -29.27 -10.20 -13.28
N SER A 11 -28.29 -10.83 -12.62
CA SER A 11 -27.91 -12.23 -12.87
C SER A 11 -26.93 -12.73 -11.80
N SER A 12 -27.17 -13.96 -11.33
CA SER A 12 -26.45 -14.77 -10.34
C SER A 12 -26.61 -14.44 -8.85
N SER A 13 -27.64 -15.03 -8.25
CA SER A 13 -27.66 -15.42 -6.83
C SER A 13 -26.42 -16.28 -6.50
N TYR A 14 -25.70 -15.95 -5.42
CA TYR A 14 -24.48 -16.57 -4.84
C TYR A 14 -23.14 -15.82 -5.00
N ALA A 15 -23.11 -14.53 -5.35
CA ALA A 15 -21.96 -13.69 -5.05
C ALA A 15 -22.27 -12.84 -3.81
N ALA A 16 -21.65 -13.14 -2.67
CA ALA A 16 -21.52 -12.15 -1.62
C ALA A 16 -20.72 -10.99 -2.23
N ASP A 17 -21.30 -9.78 -2.30
CA ASP A 17 -20.58 -8.58 -2.74
C ASP A 17 -19.35 -8.38 -1.85
N HIS A 18 -18.18 -8.79 -2.34
CA HIS A 18 -16.94 -8.64 -1.60
C HIS A 18 -16.61 -7.15 -1.50
N LYS A 19 -16.77 -6.59 -0.31
CA LYS A 19 -16.42 -5.19 -0.04
C LYS A 19 -14.91 -5.02 0.00
N SER A 20 -14.41 -3.94 -0.57
CA SER A 20 -12.98 -3.60 -0.49
C SER A 20 -12.56 -3.18 0.92
N PHE A 21 -11.26 -3.24 1.21
CA PHE A 21 -10.70 -2.71 2.47
C PHE A 21 -11.09 -1.25 2.70
N LYS A 22 -11.08 -0.43 1.64
CA LYS A 22 -11.47 0.98 1.69
C LYS A 22 -12.96 1.14 2.04
N GLN A 23 -13.84 0.36 1.43
CA GLN A 23 -15.28 0.40 1.72
C GLN A 23 -15.58 -0.04 3.16
N ILE A 24 -14.99 -1.15 3.61
CA ILE A 24 -15.16 -1.65 4.97
C ILE A 24 -14.68 -0.60 5.98
N THR A 25 -13.48 -0.07 5.79
CA THR A 25 -12.91 0.95 6.69
C THR A 25 -13.78 2.21 6.74
N ARG A 26 -14.21 2.69 5.57
CA ARG A 26 -15.10 3.86 5.44
C ARG A 26 -16.42 3.66 6.17
N GLU A 27 -17.09 2.52 5.98
CA GLU A 27 -18.35 2.22 6.65
C GLU A 27 -18.19 2.18 8.18
N ARG A 28 -17.10 1.59 8.68
CA ARG A 28 -16.81 1.57 10.12
C ARG A 28 -16.57 2.97 10.67
N LEU A 29 -15.77 3.80 9.99
CA LEU A 29 -15.53 5.17 10.42
C LEU A 29 -16.81 6.03 10.40
N LEU A 30 -17.57 6.00 9.31
CA LEU A 30 -18.75 6.86 9.17
C LEU A 30 -19.94 6.34 10.01
N HIS A 31 -20.21 5.04 9.98
CA HIS A 31 -21.42 4.48 10.59
C HIS A 31 -21.20 3.96 12.02
N GLU A 32 -20.14 3.19 12.26
CA GLU A 32 -19.87 2.62 13.59
C GLU A 32 -19.35 3.69 14.56
N MET A 33 -18.50 4.61 14.09
CA MET A 33 -17.93 5.69 14.91
C MET A 33 -18.75 6.99 14.86
N LEU A 34 -18.76 7.72 13.73
CA LEU A 34 -19.34 9.07 13.69
C LEU A 34 -20.85 9.06 13.91
N ARG A 35 -21.58 8.17 13.23
CA ARG A 35 -23.04 8.08 13.37
C ARG A 35 -23.46 7.58 14.76
N SER A 36 -22.69 6.70 15.41
CA SER A 36 -23.01 6.26 16.78
C SER A 36 -22.82 7.35 17.84
N ALA A 37 -22.07 8.41 17.52
CA ALA A 37 -21.98 9.61 18.35
C ALA A 37 -23.18 10.57 18.15
N LYS A 38 -24.03 10.36 17.13
CA LYS A 38 -25.27 11.14 16.95
C LYS A 38 -26.29 10.74 18.01
N THR A 39 -26.34 11.49 19.11
CA THR A 39 -27.39 11.34 20.13
C THR A 39 -28.67 12.03 19.64
N GLY A 40 -29.79 11.29 19.61
CA GLY A 40 -31.09 11.76 19.09
C GLY A 40 -31.65 13.03 19.75
N ASP A 41 -31.17 13.38 20.94
CA ASP A 41 -31.56 14.58 21.70
C ASP A 41 -30.51 15.72 21.67
N SER A 42 -29.45 15.62 20.84
CA SER A 42 -28.41 16.64 20.82
C SER A 42 -28.91 17.94 20.19
N LYS A 43 -29.11 18.98 21.01
CA LYS A 43 -29.27 20.38 20.56
C LYS A 43 -28.08 20.89 19.70
N SER A 44 -26.97 20.15 19.62
CA SER A 44 -25.82 20.43 18.76
C SER A 44 -25.78 19.40 17.64
N THR A 45 -26.23 19.78 16.45
CA THR A 45 -26.10 18.97 15.22
C THR A 45 -24.64 18.71 14.88
N TRP A 46 -23.77 19.67 15.18
CA TRP A 46 -22.35 19.65 14.83
C TRP A 46 -21.44 19.18 15.97
N LYS A 47 -20.33 18.54 15.60
CA LYS A 47 -19.29 18.00 16.51
C LYS A 47 -17.90 18.36 16.03
N VAL A 48 -16.96 18.33 16.97
CA VAL A 48 -15.52 18.48 16.68
C VAL A 48 -14.88 17.09 16.68
N LEU A 49 -14.20 16.72 15.60
CA LEU A 49 -13.45 15.48 15.50
C LEU A 49 -11.99 15.76 15.86
N ILE A 50 -11.47 15.07 16.87
CA ILE A 50 -10.12 15.22 17.39
C ILE A 50 -9.37 13.93 17.10
N MET A 51 -8.22 14.06 16.45
CA MET A 51 -7.41 12.93 16.01
C MET A 51 -5.93 13.14 16.36
N ASP A 52 -5.19 12.03 16.40
CA ASP A 52 -3.73 12.03 16.42
C ASP A 52 -3.14 11.76 15.03
N LYS A 53 -1.81 11.74 14.95
CA LYS A 53 -1.08 11.56 13.69
C LYS A 53 -1.45 10.25 12.96
N LEU A 54 -1.70 9.15 13.67
CA LEU A 54 -2.02 7.86 13.04
C LEU A 54 -3.46 7.86 12.54
N THR A 55 -4.39 8.27 13.39
CA THR A 55 -5.83 8.26 13.13
C THR A 55 -6.24 9.25 12.05
N VAL A 56 -5.56 10.41 11.93
CA VAL A 56 -5.66 11.31 10.77
C VAL A 56 -5.32 10.57 9.48
N LYS A 57 -4.19 9.83 9.46
CA LYS A 57 -3.80 9.05 8.27
C LYS A 57 -4.88 8.00 7.94
N ILE A 58 -5.40 7.26 8.93
CA ILE A 58 -6.44 6.23 8.71
C ILE A 58 -7.69 6.85 8.08
N MET A 59 -8.16 7.97 8.65
CA MET A 59 -9.33 8.69 8.15
C MET A 59 -9.12 9.16 6.70
N SER A 60 -7.96 9.75 6.40
CA SER A 60 -7.65 10.30 5.07
C SER A 60 -7.59 9.25 3.95
N HIS A 61 -7.20 8.01 4.24
CA HIS A 61 -7.16 6.94 3.22
C HIS A 61 -8.57 6.42 2.84
N SER A 62 -9.58 6.67 3.68
CA SER A 62 -10.91 6.06 3.53
C SER A 62 -12.06 7.05 3.32
N CYS A 63 -11.91 8.29 3.82
CA CYS A 63 -12.97 9.29 3.85
C CYS A 63 -12.49 10.64 3.30
N LYS A 64 -13.31 11.30 2.48
CA LYS A 64 -13.15 12.69 2.06
C LYS A 64 -13.75 13.62 3.13
N MET A 65 -13.35 14.88 3.15
CA MET A 65 -13.91 15.88 4.09
C MET A 65 -15.42 16.04 3.95
N ALA A 66 -15.97 15.93 2.74
CA ALA A 66 -17.42 15.94 2.50
C ALA A 66 -18.13 14.85 3.31
N ASP A 67 -17.61 13.61 3.25
CA ASP A 67 -18.20 12.46 3.95
C ASP A 67 -18.23 12.63 5.47
N ILE A 68 -17.16 13.20 6.02
CA ILE A 68 -17.04 13.47 7.46
C ILE A 68 -18.01 14.58 7.88
N THR A 69 -18.17 15.60 7.02
CA THR A 69 -19.08 16.73 7.26
C THR A 69 -20.54 16.29 7.19
N ASP A 70 -20.90 15.43 6.24
CA ASP A 70 -22.24 14.85 6.10
C ASP A 70 -22.64 14.02 7.33
N GLU A 71 -21.66 13.44 8.04
CA GLU A 71 -21.86 12.77 9.32
C GLU A 71 -21.90 13.72 10.54
N GLY A 72 -21.99 15.04 10.32
CA GLY A 72 -22.24 16.04 11.38
C GLY A 72 -20.99 16.49 12.12
N VAL A 73 -19.82 16.39 11.51
CA VAL A 73 -18.57 16.97 12.01
C VAL A 73 -18.36 18.32 11.34
N SER A 74 -18.17 19.39 12.10
CA SER A 74 -17.91 20.73 11.54
C SER A 74 -16.43 21.09 11.50
N LEU A 75 -15.62 20.45 12.35
CA LEU A 75 -14.21 20.80 12.53
C LEU A 75 -13.39 19.55 12.83
N VAL A 76 -12.22 19.45 12.20
CA VAL A 76 -11.23 18.40 12.44
C VAL A 76 -9.99 19.04 13.05
N GLU A 77 -9.56 18.54 14.20
CA GLU A 77 -8.49 19.12 15.01
C GLU A 77 -7.46 18.06 15.42
N ASP A 78 -6.22 18.52 15.60
CA ASP A 78 -5.10 17.69 16.07
C ASP A 78 -5.03 17.74 17.61
N ILE A 79 -4.98 16.57 18.27
CA ILE A 79 -4.91 16.46 19.72
C ILE A 79 -3.69 17.17 20.33
N TYR A 80 -2.56 17.22 19.62
CA TYR A 80 -1.32 17.82 20.10
C TYR A 80 -1.26 19.34 19.88
N LYS A 81 -2.20 19.92 19.13
CA LYS A 81 -2.27 21.36 18.91
C LYS A 81 -3.15 22.03 19.96
N ARG A 82 -2.84 23.30 20.25
CA ARG A 82 -3.69 24.14 21.11
C ARG A 82 -4.97 24.46 20.35
N ARG A 83 -6.11 24.09 20.95
CA ARG A 83 -7.45 24.21 20.37
C ARG A 83 -8.26 25.26 21.12
N GLN A 84 -9.18 25.92 20.43
CA GLN A 84 -10.06 26.91 21.05
C GLN A 84 -11.15 26.19 21.88
N PRO A 85 -11.46 26.66 23.10
CA PRO A 85 -12.55 26.09 23.89
C PRO A 85 -13.91 26.28 23.21
N LEU A 86 -14.62 25.19 22.96
CA LEU A 86 -15.96 25.12 22.37
C LEU A 86 -16.92 24.37 23.32
N PRO A 87 -17.23 24.91 24.51
CA PRO A 87 -17.95 24.20 25.57
C PRO A 87 -19.42 23.89 25.24
N THR A 88 -19.96 24.41 24.14
CA THR A 88 -21.31 24.13 23.65
C THR A 88 -21.37 22.92 22.71
N MET A 89 -20.23 22.51 22.14
CA MET A 89 -20.11 21.42 21.18
C MET A 89 -19.67 20.12 21.85
N ASP A 90 -20.09 18.99 21.27
CA ASP A 90 -19.54 17.69 21.64
C ASP A 90 -18.31 17.37 20.80
N ALA A 91 -17.38 16.63 21.38
CA ALA A 91 -16.17 16.17 20.73
C ALA A 91 -16.15 14.66 20.53
N ILE A 92 -15.67 14.23 19.37
CA ILE A 92 -15.34 12.85 19.04
C ILE A 92 -13.83 12.73 19.05
N TYR A 93 -13.28 11.89 19.91
CA TYR A 93 -11.85 11.57 19.94
C TYR A 93 -11.66 10.24 19.23
N PHE A 94 -10.99 10.24 18.08
CA PHE A 94 -10.49 9.03 17.45
C PHE A 94 -8.97 9.01 17.60
N ILE A 95 -8.45 8.24 18.55
CA ILE A 95 -7.05 8.34 19.01
C ILE A 95 -6.46 6.97 19.34
N GLN A 96 -5.14 6.84 19.29
CA GLN A 96 -4.42 5.68 19.78
C GLN A 96 -4.48 5.59 21.31
N PRO A 97 -4.53 4.38 21.90
CA PRO A 97 -4.52 4.19 23.35
C PRO A 97 -3.10 4.33 23.92
N THR A 98 -2.48 5.51 23.74
CA THR A 98 -1.19 5.87 24.32
C THR A 98 -1.39 6.71 25.59
N LYS A 99 -0.40 6.70 26.47
CA LYS A 99 -0.46 7.47 27.72
C LYS A 99 -0.54 8.97 27.42
N GLU A 100 0.20 9.44 26.43
CA GLU A 100 0.23 10.82 25.99
C GLU A 100 -1.15 11.27 25.50
N ASN A 101 -1.81 10.46 24.67
CA ASN A 101 -3.15 10.77 24.17
C ASN A 101 -4.18 10.80 25.29
N VAL A 102 -4.12 9.87 26.24
CA VAL A 102 -5.02 9.84 27.40
C VAL A 102 -4.81 11.06 28.29
N ILE A 103 -3.56 11.46 28.55
CA ILE A 103 -3.25 12.68 29.32
C ILE A 103 -3.82 13.93 28.61
N MET A 104 -3.64 14.05 27.30
CA MET A 104 -4.17 15.18 26.54
C MET A 104 -5.71 15.21 26.55
N PHE A 105 -6.34 14.05 26.33
CA PHE A 105 -7.80 13.91 26.45
C PHE A 105 -8.31 14.31 27.83
N LEU A 106 -7.67 13.81 28.90
CA LEU A 106 -8.04 14.16 30.26
C LEU A 106 -7.81 15.66 30.51
N SER A 107 -6.73 16.26 30.01
CA SER A 107 -6.51 17.70 30.13
C SER A 107 -7.59 18.54 29.44
N ASP A 108 -8.11 18.10 28.30
CA ASP A 108 -9.18 18.82 27.58
C ASP A 108 -10.49 18.82 28.37
N MET A 109 -10.77 17.71 29.05
CA MET A 109 -12.04 17.44 29.69
C MET A 109 -12.02 17.65 31.20
N SER A 110 -10.85 17.69 31.83
CA SER A 110 -10.66 17.84 33.28
C SER A 110 -10.57 19.32 33.64
N GLY A 111 -11.56 19.81 34.39
CA GLY A 111 -11.59 21.21 34.79
C GLY A 111 -13.01 21.77 34.98
N LYS A 112 -13.08 22.96 35.58
CA LYS A 112 -14.35 23.70 35.73
C LYS A 112 -14.88 24.15 34.36
N THR A 113 -13.99 24.55 33.46
CA THR A 113 -14.27 24.95 32.08
C THR A 113 -13.61 23.97 31.11
N PRO A 114 -14.28 22.86 30.75
CA PRO A 114 -13.76 21.94 29.75
C PRO A 114 -13.75 22.59 28.36
N LEU A 115 -12.92 22.05 27.47
CA LEU A 115 -12.91 22.49 26.07
C LEU A 115 -14.20 22.12 25.34
N TYR A 116 -14.85 21.02 25.73
CA TYR A 116 -16.05 20.49 25.06
C TYR A 116 -17.12 20.06 26.07
N ARG A 117 -18.38 19.98 25.62
CA ARG A 117 -19.54 19.62 26.44
C ARG A 117 -19.53 18.15 26.86
N LYS A 118 -19.43 17.24 25.89
CA LYS A 118 -19.29 15.79 26.07
C LYS A 118 -18.19 15.26 25.16
N ALA A 119 -17.57 14.16 25.57
CA ALA A 119 -16.57 13.45 24.78
C ALA A 119 -17.03 12.03 24.42
N PHE A 120 -16.95 11.69 23.13
CA PHE A 120 -17.11 10.34 22.63
C PHE A 120 -15.73 9.81 22.23
N VAL A 121 -15.18 8.88 22.98
CA VAL A 121 -13.81 8.40 22.81
C VAL A 121 -13.83 7.05 22.13
N PHE A 122 -13.11 6.98 21.01
CA PHE A 122 -12.93 5.80 20.17
C PHE A 122 -11.43 5.54 20.06
N PHE A 123 -10.95 4.46 20.66
CA PHE A 123 -9.56 4.06 20.54
C PHE A 123 -9.33 3.29 19.24
N SER A 124 -8.23 3.58 18.54
CA SER A 124 -7.86 2.87 17.30
C SER A 124 -7.56 1.39 17.53
N SER A 125 -7.04 1.00 18.70
CA SER A 125 -6.77 -0.40 19.07
C SER A 125 -7.26 -0.71 20.49
N THR A 126 -7.10 -1.96 20.94
CA THR A 126 -7.42 -2.38 22.32
C THR A 126 -6.72 -1.50 23.36
N ILE A 127 -7.47 -1.01 24.36
CA ILE A 127 -6.92 -0.16 25.42
C ILE A 127 -6.33 -1.01 26.57
N PRO A 128 -5.09 -0.74 27.00
CA PRO A 128 -4.54 -1.35 28.21
C PRO A 128 -5.37 -1.02 29.47
N ARG A 129 -5.54 -1.99 30.37
CA ARG A 129 -6.32 -1.82 31.62
C ARG A 129 -5.83 -0.66 32.49
N GLU A 130 -4.52 -0.38 32.46
CA GLU A 130 -3.89 0.71 33.21
C GLU A 130 -4.45 2.08 32.79
N LEU A 131 -4.59 2.32 31.48
CA LEU A 131 -5.12 3.57 30.95
C LEU A 131 -6.62 3.71 31.24
N VAL A 132 -7.38 2.60 31.22
CA VAL A 132 -8.79 2.60 31.66
C VAL A 132 -8.90 3.01 33.14
N MET A 133 -8.01 2.50 33.99
CA MET A 133 -7.98 2.89 35.40
C MET A 133 -7.60 4.36 35.59
N GLU A 134 -6.72 4.90 34.75
CA GLU A 134 -6.35 6.32 34.76
C GLU A 134 -7.55 7.21 34.42
N ILE A 135 -8.30 6.88 33.36
CA ILE A 135 -9.54 7.60 33.00
C ILE A 135 -10.57 7.50 34.14
N LYS A 136 -10.70 6.32 34.75
CA LYS A 136 -11.65 6.09 35.85
C LYS A 136 -11.32 6.89 37.11
N LYS A 137 -10.05 7.24 37.35
CA LYS A 137 -9.64 8.06 38.50
C LYS A 137 -10.15 9.49 38.41
N ASP A 138 -10.36 10.04 37.20
CA ASP A 138 -10.85 11.40 37.02
C ASP A 138 -12.39 11.47 37.11
N THR A 139 -12.89 11.76 38.32
CA THR A 139 -14.32 11.89 38.61
C THR A 139 -15.01 13.05 37.88
N ARG A 140 -14.26 14.02 37.33
CA ARG A 140 -14.84 15.16 36.59
C ARG A 140 -15.09 14.82 35.12
N VAL A 141 -14.30 13.92 34.56
CA VAL A 141 -14.42 13.48 33.16
C VAL A 141 -15.53 12.45 33.01
N LEU A 142 -15.73 11.55 33.99
CA LEU A 142 -16.73 10.48 33.90
C LEU A 142 -18.15 10.94 33.52
N PRO A 143 -18.74 12.00 34.10
CA PRO A 143 -20.07 12.47 33.72
C PRO A 143 -20.14 13.08 32.32
N ARG A 144 -18.99 13.45 31.74
CA ARG A 144 -18.86 14.07 30.41
C ARG A 144 -18.58 13.04 29.32
N LEU A 145 -18.28 11.79 29.68
CA LEU A 145 -17.98 10.72 28.74
C LEU A 145 -19.29 10.15 28.16
N GLY A 146 -19.53 10.40 26.87
CA GLY A 146 -20.68 9.90 26.13
C GLY A 146 -20.49 8.48 25.59
N ALA A 147 -19.27 8.11 25.23
CA ALA A 147 -18.89 6.76 24.84
C ALA A 147 -17.40 6.52 25.07
N LEU A 148 -17.05 5.26 25.31
CA LEU A 148 -15.67 4.76 25.35
C LEU A 148 -15.66 3.42 24.62
N LYS A 149 -15.16 3.39 23.39
CA LYS A 149 -15.20 2.21 22.51
C LYS A 149 -13.85 1.95 21.87
N GLU A 150 -13.62 0.70 21.47
CA GLU A 150 -12.45 0.28 20.70
C GLU A 150 -12.88 0.03 19.25
N MET A 151 -12.22 0.70 18.30
CA MET A 151 -12.47 0.52 16.88
C MET A 151 -11.69 -0.67 16.30
N ASN A 152 -10.54 -1.05 16.89
CA ASN A 152 -9.67 -2.09 16.34
C ASN A 152 -9.46 -1.89 14.82
N LEU A 153 -8.90 -0.72 14.48
CA LEU A 153 -8.67 -0.23 13.13
C LEU A 153 -7.34 0.54 13.13
N GLU A 154 -6.24 -0.12 12.77
CA GLU A 154 -4.90 0.48 12.62
C GLU A 154 -4.18 -0.01 11.35
N TYR A 155 -4.88 0.04 10.22
CA TYR A 155 -4.30 -0.18 8.90
C TYR A 155 -4.78 0.88 7.91
N PHE A 156 -4.07 0.98 6.78
CA PHE A 156 -4.32 1.94 5.73
C PHE A 156 -4.70 1.17 4.46
N PRO A 157 -5.95 1.25 3.98
CA PRO A 157 -6.30 0.70 2.68
C PRO A 157 -5.57 1.50 1.59
N ILE A 158 -4.84 0.81 0.71
CA ILE A 158 -4.12 1.42 -0.41
C ILE A 158 -4.94 1.34 -1.68
N ASP A 159 -5.53 0.17 -1.92
CA ASP A 159 -6.45 -0.05 -3.03
C ASP A 159 -7.58 -1.01 -2.61
N SER A 160 -8.31 -1.54 -3.60
CA SER A 160 -9.41 -2.46 -3.37
C SER A 160 -9.02 -3.73 -2.59
N GLN A 161 -7.78 -4.20 -2.69
CA GLN A 161 -7.29 -5.48 -2.14
C GLN A 161 -5.99 -5.36 -1.32
N GLY A 162 -5.36 -4.19 -1.29
CA GLY A 162 -4.09 -3.93 -0.62
C GLY A 162 -4.26 -3.04 0.61
N PHE A 163 -3.46 -3.31 1.63
CA PHE A 163 -3.36 -2.46 2.82
C PHE A 163 -1.92 -2.37 3.33
N MET A 164 -1.65 -1.35 4.14
CA MET A 164 -0.38 -1.18 4.87
C MET A 164 -0.63 -1.02 6.36
N THR A 165 0.36 -1.36 7.17
CA THR A 165 0.36 -1.13 8.63
C THR A 165 1.27 0.04 9.05
N ASN A 166 1.94 0.72 8.12
CA ASN A 166 2.81 1.91 8.32
C ASN A 166 3.85 1.75 9.45
N ASN A 167 4.69 0.72 9.35
CA ASN A 167 5.87 0.52 10.18
C ASN A 167 7.13 0.86 9.36
N GLU A 168 7.37 2.15 9.11
CA GLU A 168 8.40 2.64 8.18
C GLU A 168 9.83 2.14 8.51
N ARG A 169 10.15 1.99 9.81
CA ARG A 169 11.47 1.49 10.25
C ARG A 169 11.53 -0.02 10.50
N ALA A 170 10.51 -0.79 10.10
CA ALA A 170 10.46 -2.22 10.39
C ALA A 170 11.67 -2.97 9.80
N LEU A 171 12.14 -2.59 8.61
CA LEU A 171 13.31 -3.24 8.00
C LEU A 171 14.57 -3.08 8.87
N GLU A 172 14.83 -1.86 9.33
CA GLU A 172 15.97 -1.54 10.22
C GLU A 172 15.79 -2.17 11.61
N GLU A 173 14.61 -2.05 12.21
CA GLU A 173 14.35 -2.51 13.58
C GLU A 173 14.30 -4.05 13.70
N LEU A 174 14.01 -4.77 12.61
CA LEU A 174 13.93 -6.23 12.59
C LEU A 174 15.18 -6.92 12.03
N PHE A 175 15.79 -6.34 11.00
CA PHE A 175 16.93 -6.93 10.29
C PHE A 175 18.25 -6.22 10.54
N GLY A 176 18.28 -5.12 11.30
CA GLY A 176 19.49 -4.44 11.74
C GLY A 176 20.36 -5.30 12.69
N ASP A 177 21.47 -4.73 13.16
CA ASP A 177 22.42 -5.46 14.01
C ASP A 177 21.86 -5.75 15.42
N GLU A 178 22.21 -6.95 15.91
CA GLU A 178 21.60 -7.70 17.03
C GLU A 178 21.69 -7.04 18.42
N GLU A 179 22.33 -5.88 18.57
CA GLU A 179 22.61 -5.28 19.89
C GLU A 179 21.34 -4.83 20.65
N ASN A 180 20.17 -4.72 19.99
CA ASN A 180 18.96 -4.22 20.64
C ASN A 180 17.65 -4.91 20.25
N ASN A 181 17.55 -6.22 20.53
CA ASN A 181 16.34 -7.03 20.38
C ASN A 181 15.06 -6.44 21.01
N ARG A 182 15.16 -5.46 21.93
CA ARG A 182 13.99 -4.79 22.52
C ARG A 182 13.20 -3.97 21.50
N LYS A 183 13.88 -3.24 20.62
CA LYS A 183 13.22 -2.46 19.55
C LYS A 183 12.52 -3.38 18.57
N GLY A 184 13.19 -4.45 18.14
CA GLY A 184 12.60 -5.47 17.27
C GLY A 184 11.35 -6.11 17.89
N VAL A 185 11.40 -6.49 19.17
CA VAL A 185 10.20 -7.04 19.86
C VAL A 185 9.06 -6.03 19.92
N ALA A 186 9.34 -4.76 20.21
CA ALA A 186 8.31 -3.72 20.21
C ALA A 186 7.70 -3.53 18.80
N CYS A 187 8.53 -3.53 17.76
CA CYS A 187 8.09 -3.47 16.37
C CYS A 187 7.18 -4.66 16.01
N LEU A 188 7.57 -5.90 16.36
CA LEU A 188 6.78 -7.11 16.13
C LEU A 188 5.41 -7.04 16.81
N ASN A 189 5.36 -6.54 18.05
CA ASN A 189 4.10 -6.38 18.78
C ASN A 189 3.17 -5.37 18.10
N VAL A 190 3.71 -4.25 17.62
CA VAL A 190 2.93 -3.26 16.86
C VAL A 190 2.43 -3.86 15.55
N MET A 191 3.29 -4.56 14.80
CA MET A 191 2.90 -5.21 13.54
C MET A 191 1.78 -6.23 13.77
N ALA A 192 1.92 -7.10 14.78
CA ALA A 192 0.94 -8.11 15.12
C ALA A 192 -0.42 -7.49 15.50
N LEU A 193 -0.41 -6.43 16.33
CA LEU A 193 -1.62 -5.71 16.72
C LEU A 193 -2.31 -5.11 15.48
N ARG A 194 -1.57 -4.41 14.63
CA ARG A 194 -2.11 -3.77 13.42
C ARG A 194 -2.65 -4.80 12.42
N LEU A 195 -1.92 -5.88 12.17
CA LEU A 195 -2.40 -7.00 11.34
C LEU A 195 -3.70 -7.60 11.90
N ALA A 196 -3.79 -7.80 13.22
CA ALA A 196 -5.03 -8.31 13.82
C ALA A 196 -6.21 -7.35 13.61
N THR A 197 -6.00 -6.02 13.59
CA THR A 197 -7.09 -5.04 13.36
C THR A 197 -7.70 -5.14 11.96
N VAL A 198 -6.97 -5.69 10.99
CA VAL A 198 -7.49 -5.99 9.65
C VAL A 198 -8.60 -7.03 9.77
N PHE A 199 -8.32 -8.15 10.42
CA PHE A 199 -9.27 -9.24 10.66
C PHE A 199 -10.45 -8.81 11.54
N ALA A 200 -10.20 -7.95 12.54
CA ALA A 200 -11.28 -7.32 13.31
C ALA A 200 -12.24 -6.50 12.43
N SER A 201 -11.71 -5.84 11.40
CA SER A 201 -12.51 -5.04 10.46
C SER A 201 -13.24 -5.89 9.43
N LEU A 202 -12.57 -6.90 8.88
CA LEU A 202 -13.15 -7.83 7.91
C LEU A 202 -14.19 -8.77 8.54
N ARG A 203 -14.15 -8.95 9.87
CA ARG A 203 -14.92 -9.99 10.59
C ARG A 203 -14.56 -11.40 10.14
N GLU A 204 -13.26 -11.60 9.91
CA GLU A 204 -12.67 -12.86 9.47
C GLU A 204 -11.77 -13.42 10.58
N PHE A 205 -11.75 -14.74 10.76
CA PHE A 205 -10.82 -15.43 11.67
C PHE A 205 -9.86 -16.31 10.85
N PRO A 206 -8.59 -15.92 10.69
CA PRO A 206 -7.68 -16.63 9.80
C PRO A 206 -7.06 -17.89 10.44
N PHE A 207 -6.83 -18.91 9.62
CA PHE A 207 -5.83 -19.94 9.87
C PHE A 207 -4.44 -19.35 9.57
N VAL A 208 -3.61 -19.18 10.59
CA VAL A 208 -2.31 -18.50 10.48
C VAL A 208 -1.22 -19.48 10.03
N ARG A 209 -0.61 -19.17 8.89
CA ARG A 209 0.47 -19.91 8.26
C ARG A 209 1.73 -19.04 8.21
N PHE A 210 2.87 -19.64 8.45
CA PHE A 210 4.15 -18.94 8.38
C PHE A 210 5.28 -19.91 8.02
N ARG A 211 6.36 -19.36 7.48
CA ARG A 211 7.58 -20.12 7.21
C ARG A 211 8.27 -20.46 8.53
N ALA A 212 8.57 -21.74 8.78
CA ALA A 212 9.37 -22.11 9.94
C ALA A 212 10.82 -21.59 9.82
N ALA A 213 11.44 -21.28 10.95
CA ALA A 213 12.88 -21.08 11.02
C ALA A 213 13.58 -22.32 10.45
N LYS A 214 14.55 -22.11 9.53
CA LYS A 214 15.33 -23.21 8.97
C LYS A 214 16.17 -23.86 10.06
N THR A 215 15.73 -24.98 10.62
CA THR A 215 16.56 -25.83 11.49
C THR A 215 17.43 -26.74 10.63
N LEU A 216 18.35 -26.15 9.88
CA LEU A 216 19.35 -26.90 9.12
C LEU A 216 20.58 -27.03 10.03
N ASP A 217 20.70 -28.19 10.68
CA ASP A 217 21.76 -28.61 11.61
C ASP A 217 21.58 -28.14 13.08
N PRO A 218 21.59 -29.05 14.08
CA PRO A 218 21.67 -28.70 15.52
C PRO A 218 22.82 -27.77 15.91
N MET A 219 23.82 -27.62 15.03
CA MET A 219 24.96 -26.72 15.21
C MET A 219 24.67 -25.25 14.83
N THR A 220 23.66 -24.98 14.01
CA THR A 220 23.34 -23.63 13.52
C THR A 220 22.43 -22.91 14.53
N MET A 221 22.94 -21.87 15.16
CA MET A 221 22.15 -21.05 16.10
C MET A 221 21.01 -20.33 15.38
N THR A 222 19.77 -20.55 15.83
CA THR A 222 18.61 -19.80 15.37
C THR A 222 18.73 -18.33 15.79
N THR A 223 18.70 -17.43 14.83
CA THR A 223 18.84 -15.98 15.08
C THR A 223 17.50 -15.34 15.41
N PHE A 224 17.52 -14.08 15.87
CA PHE A 224 16.28 -13.32 16.06
C PHE A 224 15.49 -13.19 14.75
N ARG A 225 16.20 -13.05 13.62
CA ARG A 225 15.62 -12.86 12.27
C ARG A 225 14.86 -14.08 11.79
N ASP A 226 15.39 -15.28 12.05
CA ASP A 226 14.74 -16.56 11.70
C ASP A 226 13.40 -16.75 12.43
N LEU A 227 13.22 -16.09 13.57
CA LEU A 227 12.02 -16.17 14.39
C LEU A 227 11.00 -15.07 14.10
N ILE A 228 11.28 -14.13 13.17
CA ILE A 228 10.37 -13.02 12.86
C ILE A 228 8.98 -13.53 12.45
N PRO A 229 8.82 -14.41 11.43
CA PRO A 229 7.50 -14.89 11.03
C PRO A 229 6.74 -15.57 12.18
N THR A 230 7.43 -16.43 12.94
CA THR A 230 6.86 -17.14 14.10
C THR A 230 6.36 -16.18 15.18
N LYS A 231 7.14 -15.14 15.50
CA LYS A 231 6.77 -14.15 16.52
C LYS A 231 5.60 -13.28 16.09
N VAL A 232 5.56 -12.85 14.82
CA VAL A 232 4.39 -12.14 14.27
C VAL A 232 3.16 -13.04 14.31
N ALA A 233 3.28 -14.30 13.87
CA ALA A 233 2.18 -15.26 13.88
C ALA A 233 1.59 -15.46 15.28
N ALA A 234 2.46 -15.68 16.29
CA ALA A 234 2.04 -15.81 17.68
C ALA A 234 1.34 -14.54 18.20
N GLY A 235 1.90 -13.35 17.93
CA GLY A 235 1.30 -12.08 18.33
C GLY A 235 -0.06 -11.82 17.68
N VAL A 236 -0.22 -12.13 16.39
CA VAL A 236 -1.50 -12.02 15.67
C VAL A 236 -2.51 -12.98 16.28
N TRP A 237 -2.13 -14.24 16.49
CA TRP A 237 -2.98 -15.25 17.11
C TRP A 237 -3.48 -14.81 18.50
N ASP A 238 -2.60 -14.30 19.35
CA ASP A 238 -2.95 -13.80 20.69
C ASP A 238 -3.98 -12.67 20.64
N CYS A 239 -3.89 -11.79 19.64
CA CYS A 239 -4.88 -10.73 19.43
C CYS A 239 -6.22 -11.30 18.96
N LEU A 240 -6.21 -12.21 17.97
CA LEU A 240 -7.42 -12.83 17.43
C LEU A 240 -8.18 -13.66 18.50
N MET A 241 -7.46 -14.36 19.38
CA MET A 241 -8.06 -15.07 20.51
C MET A 241 -8.79 -14.15 21.49
N LYS A 242 -8.30 -12.91 21.65
CA LYS A 242 -9.01 -11.87 22.43
C LYS A 242 -10.24 -11.38 21.67
N TYR A 243 -10.16 -11.19 20.36
CA TYR A 243 -11.28 -10.75 19.54
C TYR A 243 -12.45 -11.74 19.54
N LYS A 244 -12.19 -13.06 19.52
CA LYS A 244 -13.25 -14.08 19.69
C LYS A 244 -14.12 -13.86 20.93
N LYS A 245 -13.57 -13.26 21.99
CA LYS A 245 -14.25 -13.02 23.26
C LYS A 245 -14.82 -11.61 23.41
N THR A 246 -14.23 -10.63 22.72
CA THR A 246 -14.47 -9.19 22.95
C THR A 246 -15.27 -8.53 21.85
N ILE A 247 -15.15 -9.01 20.61
CA ILE A 247 -15.85 -8.47 19.46
C ILE A 247 -17.16 -9.25 19.25
N PRO A 248 -18.33 -8.59 19.26
CA PRO A 248 -19.61 -9.26 19.01
C PRO A 248 -19.67 -9.91 17.63
N ASN A 249 -20.21 -11.12 17.55
CA ASN A 249 -20.37 -11.89 16.30
C ASN A 249 -19.05 -12.12 15.52
N PHE A 250 -17.91 -12.14 16.21
CA PHE A 250 -16.65 -12.53 15.58
C PHE A 250 -16.60 -14.06 15.34
N PRO A 251 -16.10 -14.55 14.19
CA PRO A 251 -16.09 -15.97 13.89
C PRO A 251 -15.34 -16.81 14.93
N GLN A 252 -15.92 -17.97 15.27
CA GLN A 252 -15.34 -18.89 16.24
C GLN A 252 -14.49 -19.99 15.59
N THR A 253 -14.72 -20.25 14.30
CA THR A 253 -13.96 -21.17 13.45
C THR A 253 -13.26 -20.38 12.35
N GLU A 254 -12.25 -20.97 11.74
CA GLU A 254 -11.46 -20.36 10.68
C GLU A 254 -12.31 -20.08 9.45
N THR A 255 -12.16 -18.89 8.87
CA THR A 255 -12.94 -18.41 7.72
C THR A 255 -12.06 -18.03 6.53
N CYS A 256 -10.78 -17.77 6.77
CA CYS A 256 -9.79 -17.46 5.72
C CYS A 256 -8.40 -17.98 6.10
N GLU A 257 -7.40 -17.79 5.23
CA GLU A 257 -6.00 -18.09 5.53
C GLU A 257 -5.17 -16.80 5.64
N LEU A 258 -4.23 -16.76 6.58
CA LEU A 258 -3.23 -15.70 6.67
C LEU A 258 -1.85 -16.30 6.47
N LEU A 259 -1.16 -15.93 5.39
CA LEU A 259 0.23 -16.30 5.15
C LEU A 259 1.18 -15.16 5.53
N ILE A 260 2.03 -15.41 6.54
CA ILE A 260 3.10 -14.52 6.97
C ILE A 260 4.43 -14.91 6.31
N LEU A 261 4.99 -13.97 5.56
CA LEU A 261 6.27 -14.10 4.86
C LEU A 261 7.23 -12.99 5.31
N ASP A 262 8.54 -13.26 5.20
CA ASP A 262 9.58 -12.26 5.36
C ASP A 262 10.29 -11.96 4.04
N ARG A 263 11.12 -10.90 4.02
CA ARG A 263 11.84 -10.46 2.83
C ARG A 263 12.94 -11.45 2.39
N SER A 264 13.30 -12.43 3.23
CA SER A 264 14.30 -13.44 2.87
C SER A 264 13.81 -14.38 1.75
N LEU A 265 12.49 -14.46 1.54
CA LEU A 265 11.90 -15.25 0.47
C LEU A 265 12.28 -14.72 -0.92
N ASP A 266 12.43 -13.41 -1.05
CA ASP A 266 12.66 -12.73 -2.32
C ASP A 266 13.31 -11.37 -2.05
N GLN A 267 14.57 -11.18 -2.46
CA GLN A 267 15.25 -9.88 -2.32
C GLN A 267 15.24 -9.06 -3.61
N ILE A 268 14.77 -9.64 -4.71
CA ILE A 268 14.90 -9.10 -6.07
C ILE A 268 13.68 -8.23 -6.42
N ALA A 269 12.46 -8.66 -6.04
CA ALA A 269 11.23 -7.97 -6.41
C ALA A 269 11.18 -6.45 -6.10
N PRO A 270 11.76 -5.92 -4.99
CA PRO A 270 11.71 -4.49 -4.70
C PRO A 270 12.74 -3.68 -5.48
N VAL A 271 13.66 -4.34 -6.18
CA VAL A 271 14.85 -3.73 -6.80
C VAL A 271 14.77 -3.80 -8.32
N ILE A 272 14.17 -4.86 -8.86
CA ILE A 272 14.01 -5.05 -10.31
C ILE A 272 12.97 -4.10 -10.89
N HIS A 273 13.22 -3.59 -12.10
CA HIS A 273 12.23 -2.75 -12.78
C HIS A 273 10.98 -3.57 -13.13
N GLU A 274 9.82 -3.08 -12.70
CA GLU A 274 8.51 -3.66 -12.99
C GLU A 274 7.78 -2.81 -14.03
N TRP A 275 7.21 -3.45 -15.06
CA TRP A 275 6.79 -2.78 -16.29
C TRP A 275 5.28 -2.49 -16.36
N THR A 276 4.55 -2.73 -15.27
CA THR A 276 3.18 -2.24 -15.14
C THR A 276 3.12 -0.72 -15.04
N TYR A 277 2.02 -0.13 -15.49
CA TYR A 277 1.82 1.33 -15.49
C TYR A 277 1.98 1.95 -14.10
N ASP A 278 1.40 1.33 -13.07
CA ASP A 278 1.49 1.74 -11.66
C ASP A 278 2.94 1.75 -11.16
N ALA A 279 3.64 0.63 -11.33
CA ALA A 279 5.02 0.48 -10.89
C ALA A 279 5.95 1.48 -11.58
N MET A 280 5.82 1.66 -12.90
CA MET A 280 6.60 2.64 -13.65
C MET A 280 6.33 4.08 -13.22
N CYS A 281 5.09 4.41 -12.82
CA CYS A 281 4.78 5.71 -12.25
C CYS A 281 5.56 5.92 -10.94
N HIS A 282 5.49 4.98 -10.02
CA HIS A 282 6.17 5.08 -8.73
C HIS A 282 7.70 5.02 -8.83
N ASP A 283 8.22 4.29 -9.82
CA ASP A 283 9.65 4.07 -9.99
C ASP A 283 10.34 5.23 -10.74
N LEU A 284 9.72 5.74 -11.81
CA LEU A 284 10.33 6.73 -12.70
C LEU A 284 9.86 8.17 -12.45
N LEU A 285 8.77 8.35 -11.71
CA LEU A 285 8.23 9.68 -11.40
C LEU A 285 8.40 10.01 -9.92
N ASN A 286 8.57 11.30 -9.63
CA ASN A 286 8.67 11.78 -8.26
C ASN A 286 7.27 11.82 -7.61
N MET A 287 6.84 10.66 -7.09
CA MET A 287 5.56 10.49 -6.41
C MET A 287 5.74 10.42 -4.89
N GLU A 288 4.83 11.06 -4.15
CA GLU A 288 4.76 10.96 -2.69
C GLU A 288 3.47 10.21 -2.30
N GLY A 289 3.58 8.90 -2.06
CA GLY A 289 2.40 8.03 -2.07
C GLY A 289 1.72 8.11 -3.43
N ASN A 290 0.40 8.30 -3.46
CA ASN A 290 -0.37 8.42 -4.71
C ASN A 290 -0.39 9.84 -5.29
N LYS A 291 0.38 10.76 -4.70
CA LYS A 291 0.44 12.17 -5.13
C LYS A 291 1.52 12.34 -6.20
N TYR A 292 1.09 12.73 -7.39
CA TYR A 292 1.96 13.12 -8.49
C TYR A 292 1.95 14.65 -8.63
N VAL A 293 3.14 15.25 -8.72
CA VAL A 293 3.26 16.69 -9.01
C VAL A 293 3.51 16.85 -10.50
N HIS A 294 2.45 17.27 -11.20
CA HIS A 294 2.48 17.56 -12.63
C HIS A 294 2.96 19.00 -12.86
N GLU A 295 3.97 19.18 -13.72
CA GLU A 295 4.48 20.50 -14.09
C GLU A 295 3.85 20.91 -15.42
N VAL A 296 2.92 21.85 -15.36
CA VAL A 296 2.31 22.43 -16.55
C VAL A 296 3.25 23.52 -17.08
N PRO A 297 3.72 23.44 -18.33
CA PRO A 297 4.53 24.51 -18.91
C PRO A 297 3.73 25.81 -18.93
N GLY A 298 4.27 26.86 -18.29
CA GLY A 298 3.67 28.17 -18.29
C GLY A 298 3.66 28.77 -19.70
N LYS A 299 2.61 29.52 -20.04
CA LYS A 299 2.59 30.33 -21.27
C LYS A 299 3.53 31.54 -21.10
N ASP A 300 4.30 31.84 -22.13
CA ASP A 300 5.12 33.06 -22.33
C ASP A 300 5.63 33.74 -21.04
N GLY A 301 6.79 33.29 -20.54
CA GLY A 301 7.53 33.95 -19.46
C GLY A 301 7.02 33.70 -18.04
N VAL A 302 5.92 32.96 -17.88
CA VAL A 302 5.44 32.50 -16.56
C VAL A 302 6.14 31.19 -16.19
N PRO A 303 6.66 31.05 -14.95
CA PRO A 303 7.24 29.80 -14.49
C PRO A 303 6.21 28.65 -14.53
N PRO A 304 6.65 27.40 -14.75
CA PRO A 304 5.76 26.25 -14.82
C PRO A 304 4.89 26.13 -13.57
N GLU A 305 3.59 25.89 -13.78
CA GLU A 305 2.64 25.69 -12.70
C GLU A 305 2.73 24.26 -12.19
N ARG A 306 2.89 24.09 -10.87
CA ARG A 306 2.94 22.77 -10.24
C ARG A 306 1.53 22.40 -9.77
N LYS A 307 0.90 21.46 -10.48
CA LYS A 307 -0.42 20.93 -10.14
C LYS A 307 -0.26 19.59 -9.43
N GLU A 308 -0.75 19.50 -8.20
CA GLU A 308 -0.80 18.24 -7.47
C GLU A 308 -2.01 17.42 -7.93
N VAL A 309 -1.78 16.15 -8.26
CA VAL A 309 -2.82 15.22 -8.69
C VAL A 309 -2.72 13.92 -7.89
N LEU A 310 -3.87 13.36 -7.52
CA LEU A 310 -3.97 12.09 -6.81
C LEU A 310 -4.39 10.98 -7.78
N LEU A 311 -3.57 9.95 -7.89
CA LEU A 311 -3.86 8.75 -8.69
C LEU A 311 -4.53 7.71 -7.78
N GLU A 312 -5.86 7.64 -7.80
CA GLU A 312 -6.66 6.80 -6.90
C GLU A 312 -7.71 5.98 -7.66
N ASP A 313 -8.29 4.98 -6.97
CA ASP A 313 -9.35 4.11 -7.50
C ASP A 313 -10.62 4.83 -8.00
N HIS A 314 -10.80 6.12 -7.67
CA HIS A 314 -11.91 6.92 -8.21
C HIS A 314 -11.66 7.40 -9.65
N ASP A 315 -10.42 7.31 -10.13
CA ASP A 315 -10.06 7.62 -11.50
C ASP A 315 -10.24 6.34 -12.34
N PRO A 316 -11.25 6.30 -13.23
CA PRO A 316 -11.54 5.11 -14.01
C PRO A 316 -10.40 4.78 -14.99
N VAL A 317 -9.64 5.78 -15.45
CA VAL A 317 -8.51 5.56 -16.37
C VAL A 317 -7.36 4.91 -15.60
N TRP A 318 -7.05 5.41 -14.40
CA TRP A 318 -6.06 4.79 -13.51
C TRP A 318 -6.44 3.35 -13.17
N LEU A 319 -7.67 3.10 -12.71
CA LEU A 319 -8.12 1.78 -12.28
C LEU A 319 -8.02 0.73 -13.40
N GLU A 320 -8.32 1.13 -14.64
CA GLU A 320 -8.23 0.25 -15.80
C GLU A 320 -6.79 -0.04 -16.22
N LEU A 321 -5.89 0.95 -16.11
CA LEU A 321 -4.54 0.87 -16.70
C LEU A 321 -3.44 0.49 -15.71
N ARG A 322 -3.63 0.72 -14.40
CA ARG A 322 -2.57 0.58 -13.37
C ARG A 322 -1.83 -0.76 -13.42
N HIS A 323 -2.52 -1.85 -13.72
CA HIS A 323 -1.91 -3.18 -13.78
C HIS A 323 -1.53 -3.65 -15.19
N ALA A 324 -1.83 -2.86 -16.22
CA ALA A 324 -1.44 -3.17 -17.59
C ALA A 324 0.05 -2.87 -17.80
N HIS A 325 0.69 -3.65 -18.67
CA HIS A 325 2.04 -3.34 -19.15
C HIS A 325 2.08 -1.95 -19.80
N ILE A 326 3.16 -1.18 -19.61
CA ILE A 326 3.28 0.21 -20.07
C ILE A 326 3.07 0.38 -21.58
N ALA A 327 3.47 -0.61 -22.38
CA ALA A 327 3.26 -0.60 -23.83
C ALA A 327 1.75 -0.67 -24.16
N ASP A 328 1.04 -1.64 -23.59
CA ASP A 328 -0.40 -1.83 -23.78
C ASP A 328 -1.20 -0.65 -23.21
N ALA A 329 -0.75 -0.09 -22.07
CA ALA A 329 -1.35 1.11 -21.50
C ALA A 329 -1.22 2.32 -22.44
N SER A 330 -0.06 2.50 -23.07
CA SER A 330 0.17 3.58 -24.04
C SER A 330 -0.71 3.44 -25.29
N GLU A 331 -0.87 2.22 -25.81
CA GLU A 331 -1.75 1.92 -26.94
C GLU A 331 -3.22 2.18 -26.60
N LYS A 332 -3.70 1.64 -25.47
CA LYS A 332 -5.07 1.87 -24.97
C LYS A 332 -5.37 3.35 -24.74
N LEU A 333 -4.41 4.12 -24.21
CA LEU A 333 -4.56 5.57 -24.03
C LEU A 333 -4.70 6.29 -25.37
N HIS A 334 -3.88 5.93 -26.36
CA HIS A 334 -3.94 6.51 -27.70
C HIS A 334 -5.29 6.19 -28.38
N GLU A 335 -5.74 4.94 -28.30
CA GLU A 335 -7.04 4.52 -28.82
C GLU A 335 -8.19 5.25 -28.12
N LYS A 336 -8.17 5.34 -26.78
CA LYS A 336 -9.20 6.06 -26.01
C LYS A 336 -9.24 7.53 -26.39
N MET A 337 -8.09 8.19 -26.51
CA MET A 337 -8.02 9.60 -26.90
C MET A 337 -8.59 9.82 -28.30
N THR A 338 -8.22 8.98 -29.26
CA THR A 338 -8.72 9.04 -30.64
C THR A 338 -10.22 8.75 -30.71
N ASN A 339 -10.70 7.74 -29.97
CA ASN A 339 -12.12 7.40 -29.88
C ASN A 339 -12.94 8.49 -29.19
N PHE A 340 -12.38 9.12 -28.17
CA PHE A 340 -13.02 10.23 -27.45
C PHE A 340 -13.20 11.43 -28.39
N ILE A 341 -12.16 11.83 -29.12
CA ILE A 341 -12.21 12.94 -30.09
C ILE A 341 -13.15 12.63 -31.26
N SER A 342 -13.14 11.40 -31.79
CA SER A 342 -13.97 11.05 -32.95
C SER A 342 -15.46 10.91 -32.63
N ARG A 343 -15.82 10.41 -31.43
CA ARG A 343 -17.22 10.20 -31.03
C ARG A 343 -17.86 11.45 -30.44
N ASN A 344 -17.08 12.36 -29.85
CA ASN A 344 -17.61 13.56 -29.19
C ASN A 344 -17.49 14.80 -30.06
N LYS A 345 -18.62 15.21 -30.66
CA LYS A 345 -18.75 16.44 -31.46
C LYS A 345 -18.34 17.71 -30.69
N ALA A 346 -18.47 17.73 -29.36
CA ALA A 346 -18.00 18.83 -28.50
C ALA A 346 -16.47 18.89 -28.41
N ALA A 347 -15.79 17.75 -28.34
CA ALA A 347 -14.33 17.65 -28.30
C ALA A 347 -13.71 18.01 -29.66
N GLN A 348 -14.39 17.70 -30.76
CA GLN A 348 -14.01 18.13 -32.12
C GLN A 348 -13.93 19.65 -32.27
N ILE A 349 -14.83 20.39 -31.59
CA ILE A 349 -14.87 21.86 -31.61
C ILE A 349 -13.70 22.45 -30.81
N GLN A 350 -13.34 21.89 -29.66
CA GLN A 350 -12.19 22.35 -28.85
C GLN A 350 -10.83 22.01 -29.48
N HIS A 351 -10.71 20.85 -30.15
CA HIS A 351 -9.47 20.40 -30.81
C HIS A 351 -9.36 20.80 -32.30
N GLY A 352 -10.21 21.71 -32.79
CA GLY A 352 -10.02 22.36 -34.09
C GLY A 352 -10.42 21.55 -35.33
N SER A 353 -11.22 20.48 -35.19
CA SER A 353 -11.78 19.78 -36.35
C SER A 353 -12.90 20.61 -36.97
N ARG A 354 -12.72 20.98 -38.24
CA ARG A 354 -13.45 22.05 -38.94
C ARG A 354 -14.67 21.55 -39.73
N ASP A 355 -15.19 20.36 -39.45
CA ASP A 355 -16.41 19.85 -40.08
C ASP A 355 -17.67 20.28 -39.31
N SER A 356 -17.91 21.59 -39.32
CA SER A 356 -19.14 22.19 -38.79
C SER A 356 -20.26 22.07 -39.82
N LYS A 357 -20.96 20.94 -39.82
CA LYS A 357 -22.25 20.79 -40.52
C LYS A 357 -23.39 20.99 -39.52
N GLU A 358 -24.39 21.77 -39.95
CA GLU A 358 -25.54 22.30 -39.21
C GLU A 358 -25.97 21.46 -37.98
N MET A 359 -25.80 22.04 -36.78
CA MET A 359 -26.24 21.43 -35.53
C MET A 359 -27.63 21.91 -35.14
N SER A 360 -28.48 21.00 -34.67
CA SER A 360 -29.80 21.37 -34.16
C SER A 360 -29.69 22.10 -32.81
N THR A 361 -30.62 23.01 -32.52
CA THR A 361 -30.65 23.77 -31.26
C THR A 361 -30.83 22.88 -30.02
N ARG A 362 -31.46 21.71 -30.17
CA ARG A 362 -31.58 20.69 -29.11
C ARG A 362 -30.26 19.98 -28.84
N ASP A 363 -29.48 19.71 -29.88
CA ASP A 363 -28.15 19.10 -29.73
C ASP A 363 -27.17 20.07 -29.06
N LEU A 364 -27.28 21.37 -29.34
CA LEU A 364 -26.52 22.41 -28.64
C LEU A 364 -26.88 22.49 -27.15
N GLN A 365 -28.16 22.40 -26.78
CA GLN A 365 -28.57 22.38 -25.37
C GLN A 365 -28.03 21.16 -24.61
N LYS A 366 -28.14 19.96 -25.19
CA LYS A 366 -27.57 18.74 -24.59
C LYS A 366 -26.05 18.82 -24.47
N MET A 367 -25.39 19.41 -25.47
CA MET A 367 -23.95 19.62 -25.45
C MET A 367 -23.55 20.54 -24.29
N VAL A 368 -24.19 21.70 -24.16
CA VAL A 368 -23.91 22.67 -23.08
C VAL A 368 -24.09 22.05 -21.69
N GLN A 369 -25.10 21.21 -21.51
CA GLN A 369 -25.34 20.52 -20.23
C GLN A 369 -24.27 19.46 -19.91
N ALA A 370 -23.71 18.79 -20.91
CA ALA A 370 -22.73 17.73 -20.72
C ALA A 370 -21.26 18.22 -20.74
N LEU A 371 -21.01 19.48 -21.16
CA LEU A 371 -19.67 20.09 -21.18
C LEU A 371 -18.85 19.91 -19.89
N PRO A 372 -19.40 20.10 -18.67
CA PRO A 372 -18.61 19.93 -17.44
C PRO A 372 -18.12 18.49 -17.25
N GLN A 373 -18.99 17.50 -17.51
CA GLN A 373 -18.63 16.08 -17.41
C GLN A 373 -17.58 15.72 -18.47
N TYR A 374 -17.70 16.27 -19.68
CA TYR A 374 -16.71 16.07 -20.72
C TYR A 374 -15.35 16.67 -20.38
N SER A 375 -15.34 17.88 -19.82
CA SER A 375 -14.11 18.53 -19.35
C SER A 375 -13.39 17.64 -18.34
N GLU A 376 -14.11 17.09 -17.37
CA GLU A 376 -13.50 16.20 -16.38
C GLU A 376 -12.92 14.92 -17.01
N GLN A 377 -13.63 14.32 -17.96
CA GLN A 377 -13.15 13.10 -18.64
C GLN A 377 -11.92 13.36 -19.50
N ILE A 378 -11.90 14.45 -20.27
CA ILE A 378 -10.74 14.80 -21.11
C ILE A 378 -9.54 15.21 -20.26
N ASP A 379 -9.75 15.89 -19.12
CA ASP A 379 -8.69 16.27 -18.20
C ASP A 379 -8.00 15.03 -17.62
N LYS A 380 -8.76 14.04 -17.16
CA LYS A 380 -8.22 12.75 -16.67
C LYS A 380 -7.48 12.00 -17.77
N LEU A 381 -8.09 11.86 -18.95
CA LEU A 381 -7.47 11.14 -20.06
C LEU A 381 -6.16 11.82 -20.53
N SER A 382 -6.16 13.14 -20.65
CA SER A 382 -4.99 13.93 -21.07
C SER A 382 -3.86 13.79 -20.06
N LEU A 383 -4.16 13.85 -18.76
CA LEU A 383 -3.19 13.60 -17.70
C LEU A 383 -2.48 12.25 -17.89
N HIS A 384 -3.23 11.17 -18.13
CA HIS A 384 -2.62 9.85 -18.30
C HIS A 384 -1.80 9.73 -19.59
N VAL A 385 -2.22 10.39 -20.68
CA VAL A 385 -1.42 10.49 -21.91
C VAL A 385 -0.09 11.21 -21.65
N GLU A 386 -0.11 12.29 -20.89
CA GLU A 386 1.10 13.04 -20.52
C GLU A 386 2.02 12.23 -19.61
N ILE A 387 1.47 11.54 -18.60
CA ILE A 387 2.22 10.64 -17.71
C ILE A 387 2.89 9.53 -18.53
N ALA A 388 2.14 8.82 -19.37
CA ALA A 388 2.68 7.77 -20.23
C ALA A 388 3.73 8.32 -21.22
N GLY A 389 3.53 9.52 -21.76
CA GLY A 389 4.50 10.21 -22.60
C GLY A 389 5.81 10.52 -21.88
N LYS A 390 5.73 10.97 -20.63
CA LYS A 390 6.90 11.23 -19.76
C LYS A 390 7.65 9.95 -19.42
N ILE A 391 6.94 8.90 -18.99
CA ILE A 391 7.52 7.57 -18.73
C ILE A 391 8.25 7.05 -19.96
N ASN A 392 7.60 7.07 -21.13
CA ASN A 392 8.22 6.60 -22.37
C ASN A 392 9.46 7.42 -22.76
N SER A 393 9.51 8.71 -22.43
CA SER A 393 10.68 9.55 -22.67
C SER A 393 11.84 9.16 -21.75
N ILE A 394 11.58 8.95 -20.45
CA ILE A 394 12.58 8.44 -19.50
C ILE A 394 13.11 7.06 -19.94
N ILE A 395 12.24 6.14 -20.35
CA ILE A 395 12.62 4.80 -20.83
C ILE A 395 13.60 4.89 -22.01
N ARG A 396 13.36 5.80 -22.96
CA ARG A 396 14.23 5.98 -24.13
C ARG A 396 15.55 6.65 -23.76
N GLU A 397 15.49 7.71 -22.98
CA GLU A 397 16.66 8.53 -22.62
C GLU A 397 17.64 7.77 -21.74
N THR A 398 17.15 6.93 -20.82
CA THR A 398 18.00 6.15 -19.92
C THR A 398 18.38 4.78 -20.48
N GLY A 399 17.87 4.40 -21.66
CA GLY A 399 18.08 3.07 -22.24
C GLY A 399 17.51 1.94 -21.37
N LEU A 400 16.43 2.21 -20.63
CA LEU A 400 15.90 1.32 -19.58
C LEU A 400 15.53 -0.08 -20.10
N ARG A 401 15.18 -0.23 -21.38
CA ARG A 401 14.86 -1.54 -21.98
C ARG A 401 16.05 -2.50 -21.97
N GLU A 402 17.24 -2.01 -22.31
CA GLU A 402 18.46 -2.83 -22.31
C GLU A 402 18.85 -3.23 -20.88
N LEU A 403 18.71 -2.29 -19.95
CA LEU A 403 18.92 -2.53 -18.52
C LEU A 403 17.95 -3.58 -17.97
N GLY A 404 16.64 -3.37 -18.17
CA GLY A 404 15.61 -4.28 -17.71
C GLY A 404 15.77 -5.69 -18.29
N GLN A 405 16.23 -5.83 -19.55
CA GLN A 405 16.51 -7.14 -20.13
C GLN A 405 17.65 -7.82 -19.37
N LEU A 406 18.75 -7.11 -19.14
CA LEU A 406 19.89 -7.64 -18.39
C LEU A 406 19.50 -8.03 -16.96
N GLU A 407 18.62 -7.26 -16.30
CA GLU A 407 18.07 -7.61 -14.99
C GLU A 407 17.34 -8.96 -15.03
N GLN A 408 16.45 -9.17 -16.01
CA GLN A 408 15.74 -10.44 -16.18
C GLN A 408 16.73 -11.59 -16.48
N ASP A 409 17.66 -11.39 -17.41
CA ASP A 409 18.63 -12.41 -17.80
C ASP A 409 19.49 -12.87 -16.61
N ILE A 410 19.85 -11.97 -15.70
CA ILE A 410 20.57 -12.33 -14.46
C ILE A 410 19.70 -13.22 -13.56
N VAL A 411 18.41 -12.88 -13.42
CA VAL A 411 17.48 -13.60 -12.54
C VAL A 411 17.17 -15.00 -13.08
N PHE A 412 17.08 -15.17 -14.39
CA PHE A 412 16.86 -16.47 -15.04
C PHE A 412 18.15 -17.26 -15.27
N GLY A 413 19.32 -16.63 -15.07
CA GLY A 413 20.63 -17.27 -15.19
C GLY A 413 21.20 -17.30 -16.62
N ASP A 414 20.61 -16.54 -17.54
CA ASP A 414 21.06 -16.35 -18.93
C ASP A 414 22.20 -15.32 -19.04
N ALA A 415 22.34 -14.44 -18.04
CA ALA A 415 23.44 -13.49 -17.92
C ALA A 415 24.12 -13.56 -16.56
N GLY A 416 25.35 -13.02 -16.47
CA GLY A 416 26.08 -12.98 -15.20
C GLY A 416 27.04 -11.81 -15.08
N MET A 417 28.02 -11.97 -14.18
CA MET A 417 28.96 -10.90 -13.81
C MET A 417 29.71 -10.30 -15.01
N LYS A 418 30.00 -11.10 -16.05
CA LYS A 418 30.70 -10.62 -17.25
C LYS A 418 29.84 -9.64 -18.05
N ASP A 419 28.55 -9.93 -18.19
CA ASP A 419 27.59 -9.10 -18.92
C ASP A 419 27.32 -7.80 -18.16
N VAL A 420 27.26 -7.87 -16.82
CA VAL A 420 27.17 -6.68 -15.95
C VAL A 420 28.41 -5.79 -16.08
N ILE A 421 29.63 -6.35 -16.09
CA ILE A 421 30.86 -5.57 -16.32
C ILE A 421 30.86 -4.95 -17.73
N LYS A 422 30.42 -5.71 -18.74
CA LYS A 422 30.27 -5.19 -20.11
C LYS A 422 29.27 -4.03 -20.17
N PHE A 423 28.17 -4.13 -19.44
CA PHE A 423 27.17 -3.05 -19.35
C PHE A 423 27.78 -1.80 -18.73
N PHE A 424 28.47 -1.90 -17.58
CA PHE A 424 29.08 -0.74 -16.93
C PHE A 424 30.17 -0.06 -17.74
N THR A 425 30.89 -0.81 -18.58
CA THR A 425 31.93 -0.27 -19.47
C THR A 425 31.34 0.32 -20.76
N THR A 426 30.21 -0.19 -21.24
CA THR A 426 29.57 0.30 -22.47
C THR A 426 28.64 1.49 -22.20
N LYS A 427 27.99 1.51 -21.04
CA LYS A 427 26.99 2.52 -20.62
C LYS A 427 27.52 3.29 -19.40
N GLU A 428 28.62 4.02 -19.59
CA GLU A 428 29.24 4.78 -18.51
C GLU A 428 28.29 5.86 -17.92
N ASP A 429 27.40 6.39 -18.76
CA ASP A 429 26.38 7.40 -18.47
C ASP A 429 25.15 6.87 -17.72
N ALA A 430 25.02 5.54 -17.56
CA ALA A 430 23.95 4.96 -16.77
C ALA A 430 23.97 5.49 -15.32
N THR A 431 22.77 5.76 -14.78
CA THR A 431 22.60 6.36 -13.46
C THR A 431 23.21 5.48 -12.37
N ARG A 432 23.66 6.12 -11.29
CA ARG A 432 24.20 5.41 -10.11
C ARG A 432 23.20 4.41 -9.54
N GLU A 433 21.93 4.79 -9.50
CA GLU A 433 20.84 3.94 -9.01
C GLU A 433 20.65 2.68 -9.88
N ASN A 434 20.64 2.82 -11.20
CA ASN A 434 20.52 1.68 -12.11
C ASN A 434 21.70 0.70 -11.97
N LYS A 435 22.91 1.23 -11.78
CA LYS A 435 24.10 0.41 -11.51
C LYS A 435 23.99 -0.31 -10.17
N LEU A 436 23.51 0.38 -9.13
CA LEU A 436 23.26 -0.21 -7.81
C LEU A 436 22.23 -1.34 -7.89
N ARG A 437 21.10 -1.14 -8.59
CA ARG A 437 20.05 -2.16 -8.78
C ARG A 437 20.62 -3.43 -9.41
N LEU A 438 21.37 -3.33 -10.50
CA LEU A 438 22.04 -4.49 -11.12
C LEU A 438 22.97 -5.24 -10.15
N ILE A 439 23.76 -4.49 -9.37
CA ILE A 439 24.65 -5.08 -8.38
C ILE A 439 23.86 -5.78 -7.27
N MET A 440 22.77 -5.18 -6.78
CA MET A 440 21.91 -5.75 -5.76
C MET A 440 21.22 -7.04 -6.25
N ILE A 441 20.71 -7.05 -7.49
CA ILE A 441 20.12 -8.24 -8.12
C ILE A 441 21.20 -9.34 -8.25
N LEU A 442 22.39 -9.00 -8.74
CA LEU A 442 23.49 -9.95 -8.86
C LEU A 442 23.94 -10.50 -7.49
N ALA A 443 23.94 -9.68 -6.45
CA ALA A 443 24.28 -10.07 -5.08
C ALA A 443 23.21 -10.98 -4.45
N ALA A 444 21.94 -10.76 -4.77
CA ALA A 444 20.85 -11.64 -4.34
C ALA A 444 20.91 -13.01 -5.03
N VAL A 445 21.29 -13.06 -6.32
CA VAL A 445 21.39 -14.31 -7.09
C VAL A 445 22.70 -15.08 -6.82
N TYR A 446 23.82 -14.38 -6.68
CA TYR A 446 25.16 -14.96 -6.50
C TYR A 446 25.90 -14.35 -5.28
N PRO A 447 25.39 -14.54 -4.05
CA PRO A 447 25.97 -13.92 -2.85
C PRO A 447 27.45 -14.27 -2.63
N GLU A 448 27.87 -15.47 -3.01
CA GLU A 448 29.25 -15.95 -2.87
C GLU A 448 30.26 -15.15 -3.70
N LYS A 449 29.82 -14.49 -4.79
CA LYS A 449 30.67 -13.67 -5.65
C LYS A 449 30.97 -12.30 -5.04
N PHE A 450 30.19 -11.90 -4.04
CA PHE A 450 30.34 -10.63 -3.34
C PHE A 450 31.19 -10.74 -2.07
N GLU A 451 31.66 -11.95 -1.74
CA GLU A 451 32.62 -12.16 -0.68
C GLU A 451 34.05 -11.76 -1.11
N GLY A 452 34.73 -10.99 -0.27
CA GLY A 452 36.14 -10.63 -0.45
C GLY A 452 36.42 -9.52 -1.45
N GLU A 453 37.52 -9.62 -2.18
CA GLU A 453 38.04 -8.53 -3.03
C GLU A 453 37.36 -8.44 -4.40
N LYS A 454 36.84 -9.56 -4.93
CA LYS A 454 36.17 -9.60 -6.24
C LYS A 454 34.89 -8.75 -6.25
N GLY A 455 34.02 -8.92 -5.26
CA GLY A 455 32.81 -8.10 -5.09
C GLY A 455 33.14 -6.61 -4.92
N ARG A 456 34.16 -6.30 -4.11
CA ARG A 456 34.63 -4.91 -3.92
C ARG A 456 35.13 -4.29 -5.21
N ASN A 457 35.88 -5.02 -6.02
CA ASN A 457 36.34 -4.53 -7.32
C ASN A 457 35.18 -4.32 -8.30
N LEU A 458 34.18 -5.21 -8.31
CA LEU A 458 32.99 -5.02 -9.13
C LEU A 458 32.21 -3.75 -8.75
N MET A 459 32.01 -3.51 -7.46
CA MET A 459 31.36 -2.28 -6.96
C MET A 459 32.15 -1.01 -7.28
N ARG A 460 33.50 -1.09 -7.27
CA ARG A 460 34.37 0.01 -7.72
C ARG A 460 34.24 0.28 -9.22
N VAL A 461 34.16 -0.77 -10.06
CA VAL A 461 33.93 -0.63 -11.50
C VAL A 461 32.59 0.06 -11.77
N ALA A 462 31.56 -0.24 -10.97
CA ALA A 462 30.26 0.43 -11.02
C ALA A 462 30.27 1.89 -10.50
N ARG A 463 31.39 2.37 -9.95
CA ARG A 463 31.55 3.72 -9.35
C ARG A 463 30.50 4.02 -8.25
N LEU A 464 30.20 3.01 -7.42
CA LEU A 464 29.28 3.13 -6.29
C LEU A 464 29.90 3.91 -5.12
N THR A 465 29.06 4.59 -4.34
CA THR A 465 29.47 5.26 -3.09
C THR A 465 29.63 4.27 -1.94
N ASP A 466 30.23 4.70 -0.83
CA ASP A 466 30.36 3.85 0.37
C ASP A 466 29.01 3.44 0.96
N ASP A 467 28.00 4.33 0.88
CA ASP A 467 26.63 4.04 1.30
C ASP A 467 25.99 2.96 0.40
N ASP A 468 26.19 3.04 -0.91
CA ASP A 468 25.71 2.04 -1.87
C ASP A 468 26.37 0.67 -1.62
N ILE A 469 27.69 0.66 -1.39
CA ILE A 469 28.43 -0.56 -1.04
C ILE A 469 27.89 -1.17 0.25
N THR A 470 27.57 -0.33 1.24
CA THR A 470 26.95 -0.76 2.50
C THR A 470 25.58 -1.37 2.26
N ALA A 471 24.75 -0.75 1.42
CA ALA A 471 23.43 -1.27 1.05
C ALA A 471 23.52 -2.67 0.39
N VAL A 472 24.44 -2.87 -0.56
CA VAL A 472 24.69 -4.16 -1.21
C VAL A 472 25.11 -5.21 -0.18
N ASN A 473 26.05 -4.86 0.70
CA ASN A 473 26.52 -5.78 1.74
C ASN A 473 25.42 -6.11 2.75
N ASN A 474 24.49 -5.19 3.03
CA ASN A 474 23.41 -5.39 3.98
C ASN A 474 22.29 -6.30 3.44
N LEU A 475 22.26 -6.63 2.14
CA LEU A 475 21.33 -7.64 1.60
C LEU A 475 21.50 -9.02 2.27
N ARG A 476 22.71 -9.36 2.70
CA ARG A 476 22.99 -10.57 3.50
C ARG A 476 22.34 -10.57 4.88
N MET A 477 21.84 -9.42 5.34
CA MET A 477 21.09 -9.35 6.60
C MET A 477 19.64 -9.80 6.38
N LEU A 478 19.12 -9.69 5.16
CA LEU A 478 17.78 -10.11 4.77
C LEU A 478 17.71 -11.59 4.41
N GLY A 479 18.80 -12.18 3.90
CA GLY A 479 18.87 -13.58 3.50
C GLY A 479 19.93 -14.26 4.34
N GLY A 480 19.60 -15.38 4.99
CA GLY A 480 20.56 -16.13 5.81
C GLY A 480 21.87 -16.42 5.06
N GLN A 481 22.95 -16.64 5.83
CA GLN A 481 24.30 -16.87 5.31
C GLN A 481 24.29 -17.88 4.14
N PRO A 482 25.05 -17.63 3.06
CA PRO A 482 25.14 -18.57 1.95
C PRO A 482 25.71 -19.90 2.45
N ASP A 483 24.99 -21.00 2.20
CA ASP A 483 25.48 -22.34 2.49
C ASP A 483 26.76 -22.60 1.69
N THR A 484 27.92 -22.44 2.33
CA THR A 484 29.20 -22.82 1.75
C THR A 484 29.17 -24.33 1.50
N LYS A 485 29.16 -24.71 0.22
CA LYS A 485 29.12 -26.08 -0.33
C LYS A 485 27.74 -26.73 -0.38
N LYS A 486 26.94 -26.32 -1.36
CA LYS A 486 26.19 -27.21 -2.27
C LYS A 486 25.78 -26.40 -3.50
N SER A 487 25.86 -27.02 -4.68
CA SER A 487 25.35 -26.47 -5.95
C SER A 487 24.01 -25.76 -5.71
N LEU A 488 23.98 -24.44 -5.97
CA LEU A 488 22.85 -23.54 -5.69
C LEU A 488 21.62 -23.75 -6.58
N THR A 489 21.48 -24.93 -7.18
CA THR A 489 20.17 -25.49 -7.54
C THR A 489 19.38 -25.95 -6.31
N ALA A 490 19.69 -25.53 -5.08
CA ALA A 490 19.01 -26.05 -3.87
C ALA A 490 18.45 -24.98 -2.93
N ALA A 491 18.99 -23.75 -2.90
CA ALA A 491 18.42 -22.68 -2.05
C ALA A 491 17.30 -21.87 -2.76
N PHE A 492 17.24 -21.95 -4.10
CA PHE A 492 16.11 -21.54 -4.93
C PHE A 492 15.73 -22.59 -6.02
N GLY A 493 16.49 -23.70 -6.12
CA GLY A 493 16.23 -24.79 -7.08
C GLY A 493 15.79 -26.13 -6.47
N GLY A 494 15.55 -26.19 -5.15
CA GLY A 494 15.06 -27.42 -4.49
C GLY A 494 13.65 -27.83 -4.95
N LEU A 495 12.91 -26.89 -5.53
CA LEU A 495 11.78 -27.18 -6.39
C LEU A 495 12.29 -27.11 -7.84
N LYS A 496 12.81 -28.24 -8.36
CA LYS A 496 12.92 -28.44 -9.81
C LYS A 496 11.50 -28.52 -10.37
N PHE A 497 10.83 -27.38 -10.50
CA PHE A 497 9.67 -27.27 -11.36
C PHE A 497 10.18 -27.11 -12.78
N ASP A 498 9.69 -27.99 -13.65
CA ASP A 498 9.95 -27.97 -15.08
C ASP A 498 9.20 -26.78 -15.69
N ILE A 499 9.77 -25.57 -15.54
CA ILE A 499 9.20 -24.28 -15.97
C ILE A 499 8.79 -24.33 -17.45
N HIS A 500 9.45 -25.17 -18.25
CA HIS A 500 9.11 -25.40 -19.66
C HIS A 500 7.70 -26.01 -19.89
N LYS A 501 7.11 -26.71 -18.91
CA LYS A 501 5.76 -27.29 -19.08
C LYS A 501 4.62 -26.28 -18.83
N VAL A 502 4.79 -25.35 -17.90
CA VAL A 502 3.73 -24.39 -17.51
C VAL A 502 3.65 -23.20 -18.49
N VAL A 503 4.75 -22.87 -19.16
CA VAL A 503 4.84 -21.76 -20.13
C VAL A 503 4.15 -22.09 -21.48
N SER A 504 3.71 -23.33 -21.70
CA SER A 504 3.14 -23.76 -22.99
C SER A 504 1.70 -23.27 -23.27
N SER A 505 1.07 -22.54 -22.34
CA SER A 505 -0.36 -22.16 -22.42
C SER A 505 -0.66 -20.66 -22.52
N PHE A 506 0.34 -19.76 -22.58
CA PHE A 506 0.11 -18.30 -22.67
C PHE A 506 0.64 -17.71 -23.98
N GLU A 507 -0.19 -16.90 -24.66
CA GLU A 507 0.12 -16.27 -25.94
C GLU A 507 1.25 -15.21 -25.84
N PHE A 508 2.15 -15.26 -26.83
CA PHE A 508 3.56 -14.85 -26.75
C PHE A 508 3.91 -13.37 -27.03
N LYS A 509 2.99 -12.40 -26.93
CA LYS A 509 3.22 -11.06 -27.55
C LYS A 509 3.86 -9.94 -26.71
N SER A 510 3.83 -9.97 -25.37
CA SER A 510 4.40 -8.89 -24.52
C SER A 510 5.32 -9.37 -23.39
N MET A 511 5.74 -10.64 -23.40
CA MET A 511 6.21 -11.33 -22.19
C MET A 511 7.64 -11.02 -21.73
N ILE A 512 8.43 -10.20 -22.43
CA ILE A 512 9.86 -10.02 -22.08
C ILE A 512 10.06 -9.51 -20.62
N PHE A 513 9.06 -8.83 -20.03
CA PHE A 513 9.20 -8.21 -18.72
C PHE A 513 8.20 -8.67 -17.64
N GLU A 514 7.31 -9.65 -17.91
CA GLU A 514 6.34 -10.13 -16.91
C GLU A 514 6.76 -11.44 -16.20
N TYR A 515 7.85 -12.06 -16.64
CA TYR A 515 8.24 -13.40 -16.18
C TYR A 515 8.47 -13.49 -14.67
N TYR A 516 9.19 -12.54 -14.07
CA TYR A 516 9.49 -12.61 -12.65
C TYR A 516 8.24 -12.54 -11.77
N LYS A 517 7.30 -11.64 -12.11
CA LYS A 517 6.04 -11.46 -11.40
C LYS A 517 5.15 -12.69 -11.51
N ILE A 518 5.06 -13.29 -12.69
CA ILE A 518 4.34 -14.55 -12.91
C ILE A 518 4.93 -15.63 -12.01
N VAL A 519 6.25 -15.80 -12.01
CA VAL A 519 6.94 -16.79 -11.16
C VAL A 519 6.72 -16.53 -9.67
N PHE A 520 6.77 -15.27 -9.22
CA PHE A 520 6.53 -14.92 -7.83
C PHE A 520 5.07 -15.14 -7.41
N HIS A 521 4.12 -14.77 -8.26
CA HIS A 521 2.70 -15.01 -8.02
C HIS A 521 2.40 -16.51 -7.99
N LEU A 522 2.94 -17.30 -8.93
CA LEU A 522 2.86 -18.75 -8.90
C LEU A 522 3.48 -19.33 -7.63
N LYS A 523 4.61 -18.79 -7.14
CA LYS A 523 5.18 -19.22 -5.85
C LYS A 523 4.21 -18.96 -4.69
N ILE A 524 3.56 -17.80 -4.63
CA ILE A 524 2.56 -17.51 -3.58
C ILE A 524 1.37 -18.47 -3.72
N VAL A 525 0.85 -18.67 -4.93
CA VAL A 525 -0.26 -19.58 -5.20
C VAL A 525 0.09 -21.01 -4.79
N ILE A 526 1.31 -21.48 -5.09
CA ILE A 526 1.80 -22.79 -4.69
C ILE A 526 1.98 -22.88 -3.17
N LEU A 527 2.53 -21.86 -2.52
CA LEU A 527 2.64 -21.81 -1.05
C LEU A 527 1.26 -21.80 -0.37
N SER A 528 0.24 -21.27 -1.04
CA SER A 528 -1.16 -21.32 -0.59
C SER A 528 -1.90 -22.60 -1.01
N SER A 529 -1.32 -23.43 -1.88
CA SER A 529 -1.99 -24.64 -2.37
C SER A 529 -1.86 -25.80 -1.38
N GLU A 530 -2.91 -26.62 -1.29
CA GLU A 530 -2.96 -27.79 -0.38
C GLU A 530 -1.84 -28.82 -0.66
N GLU A 531 -1.20 -28.81 -1.84
CA GLU A 531 -0.18 -29.79 -2.23
C GLU A 531 1.16 -29.63 -1.48
N VAL A 532 1.50 -28.43 -1.02
CA VAL A 532 2.68 -28.19 -0.14
C VAL A 532 2.31 -28.36 1.34
N CYS A 533 1.01 -28.36 1.65
CA CYS A 533 0.47 -28.16 2.99
C CYS A 533 -0.27 -29.41 3.50
N CYS A 534 0.40 -30.23 4.34
CA CYS A 534 -0.35 -31.11 5.24
C CYS A 534 -1.26 -30.24 6.12
N LYS A 535 -2.58 -30.43 6.02
CA LYS A 535 -3.62 -29.74 6.82
C LYS A 535 -3.39 -29.75 8.35
N GLU A 536 -2.46 -30.57 8.82
CA GLU A 536 -2.14 -30.78 10.24
C GLU A 536 -0.93 -30.00 10.76
N ARG A 537 -0.19 -29.24 9.92
CA ARG A 537 0.98 -28.47 10.37
C ARG A 537 0.85 -26.97 10.10
N PRO A 538 0.94 -26.11 11.13
CA PRO A 538 0.85 -24.65 10.98
C PRO A 538 2.11 -24.02 10.33
N CYS A 539 3.13 -24.83 10.05
CA CYS A 539 4.42 -24.40 9.53
C CYS A 539 4.87 -25.31 8.38
N TRP A 540 5.55 -24.71 7.39
CA TRP A 540 6.28 -25.42 6.33
C TRP A 540 7.75 -25.02 6.28
#